data_AF-A0A1I7GKS2-F1
#
_entry.id   AF-A0A1I7GKS2-F1
#
_cell.length_a   1.000
_cell.length_b   1.000
_cell.length_c   1.000
_cell.angle_alpha   90.00
_cell.angle_beta   90.00
_cell.angle_gamma   90.00
#
_symmetry.space_group_name_H-M   'P 1'
#
loop_
_entity.id
_entity.type
_entity.pdbx_description
1 polymer ?
#
loop_
_entity_poly.entity_id
_entity_poly.type
_entity_poly.pdbx_seq_one_letter_code
_entity_poly.pdbx_strand_id
1 'polypeptide(L)'
;MTTTRTGSATVKNNSATAKTATNEKKATNSAKKATNAQKKQEEAKEEQAKKSVLKQIEKFEIKPLSAEERIERMQHFEALSKRYTALKTKANDLKTFGAGNDSISSKITFINQQGFEFTVQNSNVIATLVKAATIELETLLADTKNEVETFEI
;
A
#
# COMPACT_ATOMS: atom_id res chain seq x y z
N MET A 1 1.95 -25.72 65.97
CA MET A 1 3.43 -25.74 66.07
C MET A 1 3.90 -24.28 66.04
N THR A 2 4.17 -23.65 67.20
CA THR A 2 5.50 -23.57 67.86
C THR A 2 6.54 -22.94 66.93
N THR A 3 7.27 -21.86 67.22
CA THR A 3 7.63 -21.15 68.47
C THR A 3 8.41 -19.90 68.02
N THR A 4 7.99 -18.67 68.37
CA THR A 4 8.56 -17.75 69.39
C THR A 4 10.01 -17.27 69.26
N ARG A 5 10.14 -15.95 69.50
CA ARG A 5 11.16 -15.24 70.33
C ARG A 5 12.54 -15.08 69.70
N THR A 6 13.29 -14.00 69.91
CA THR A 6 13.43 -13.00 71.00
C THR A 6 14.40 -11.94 70.45
N GLY A 7 14.49 -10.67 70.87
CA GLY A 7 14.04 -9.88 72.01
C GLY A 7 14.80 -8.54 71.91
N SER A 8 14.16 -7.40 72.24
CA SER A 8 14.39 -6.62 73.49
C SER A 8 15.61 -5.67 73.38
N ALA A 9 15.65 -4.42 73.83
CA ALA A 9 14.84 -3.52 74.67
C ALA A 9 15.38 -2.08 74.44
N THR A 10 14.54 -1.04 74.31
CA THR A 10 14.17 -0.02 75.34
C THR A 10 15.32 0.95 75.69
N VAL A 11 15.21 2.30 75.61
CA VAL A 11 14.66 3.22 76.65
C VAL A 11 14.94 4.70 76.25
N LYS A 12 13.89 5.55 76.31
CA LYS A 12 13.72 6.96 76.84
C LYS A 12 14.79 8.04 76.53
N ASN A 13 14.58 9.36 76.52
CA ASN A 13 13.48 10.33 76.76
C ASN A 13 14.06 11.74 76.42
N ASN A 14 13.18 12.71 76.09
CA ASN A 14 13.23 14.17 76.39
C ASN A 14 14.51 15.00 76.08
N SER A 15 14.50 16.31 75.84
CA SER A 15 13.52 17.39 75.62
C SER A 15 14.34 18.66 75.36
N ALA A 16 13.76 19.58 74.57
CA ALA A 16 13.90 21.04 74.66
C ALA A 16 15.18 21.78 74.17
N THR A 17 14.88 22.78 73.32
CA THR A 17 15.47 24.13 73.19
C THR A 17 16.89 24.33 72.63
N ALA A 18 16.97 24.92 71.42
CA ALA A 18 17.28 26.34 71.20
C ALA A 18 18.02 26.61 69.86
N LYS A 19 17.39 27.47 69.04
CA LYS A 19 17.96 28.46 68.09
C LYS A 19 19.42 28.28 67.66
N THR A 20 19.66 28.19 66.34
CA THR A 20 20.12 29.35 65.55
C THR A 20 20.15 29.03 64.06
N ALA A 21 19.68 29.99 63.27
CA ALA A 21 19.82 30.03 61.83
C ALA A 21 21.30 30.13 61.42
N THR A 22 21.67 29.59 60.26
CA THR A 22 22.04 30.35 59.05
C THR A 22 22.66 29.37 58.03
N ASN A 23 22.34 29.58 56.75
CA ASN A 23 22.91 28.97 55.54
C ASN A 23 22.55 27.52 55.20
N GLU A 24 21.73 27.35 54.16
CA GLU A 24 22.16 26.71 52.90
C GLU A 24 21.11 26.90 51.79
N LYS A 25 21.09 28.11 51.23
CA LYS A 25 20.56 28.38 49.88
C LYS A 25 21.45 27.65 48.85
N LYS A 26 21.29 26.34 48.67
CA LYS A 26 22.00 25.62 47.59
C LYS A 26 21.31 24.36 47.02
N ALA A 27 20.04 24.12 47.35
CA ALA A 27 19.33 22.92 46.88
C ALA A 27 18.26 23.15 45.79
N THR A 28 17.91 24.40 45.44
CA THR A 28 16.79 24.69 44.52
C THR A 28 17.19 25.04 43.09
N ASN A 29 18.49 25.25 42.80
CA ASN A 29 18.93 25.68 41.46
C ASN A 29 19.36 24.53 40.52
N SER A 30 19.54 23.32 41.04
CA SER A 30 19.99 22.16 40.24
C SER A 30 18.83 21.41 39.58
N ALA A 31 17.64 21.40 40.19
CA ALA A 31 16.46 20.74 39.62
C ALA A 31 15.81 21.55 38.47
N LYS A 32 15.80 22.89 38.56
CA LYS A 32 15.23 23.76 37.53
C LYS A 32 16.11 23.83 36.26
N LYS A 33 17.44 23.60 36.41
CA LYS A 33 18.40 23.60 35.30
C LYS A 33 18.42 22.28 34.52
N ALA A 34 18.15 21.15 35.18
CA ALA A 34 18.00 19.85 34.53
C ALA A 34 16.73 19.76 33.67
N THR A 35 15.62 20.32 34.17
CA THR A 35 14.32 20.29 33.47
C THR A 35 14.31 21.13 32.18
N ASN A 36 15.02 22.26 32.15
CA ASN A 36 15.15 23.11 30.96
C ASN A 36 16.15 22.57 29.93
N ALA A 37 17.16 21.79 30.35
CA ALA A 37 18.10 21.15 29.43
C ALA A 37 17.45 19.97 28.70
N GLN A 38 16.63 19.17 29.39
CA GLN A 38 15.85 18.08 28.78
C GLN A 38 14.80 18.58 27.79
N LYS A 39 14.03 19.63 28.13
CA LYS A 39 13.05 20.23 27.19
C LYS A 39 13.72 20.78 25.92
N LYS A 40 14.88 21.43 26.05
CA LYS A 40 15.62 21.98 24.91
C LYS A 40 16.27 20.89 24.04
N GLN A 41 16.58 19.72 24.61
CA GLN A 41 17.10 18.57 23.87
C GLN A 41 15.99 17.81 23.14
N GLU A 42 14.79 17.76 23.71
CA GLU A 42 13.61 17.12 23.12
C GLU A 42 13.02 17.95 21.98
N GLU A 43 12.93 19.27 22.13
CA GLU A 43 12.55 20.22 21.06
C GLU A 43 13.57 20.21 19.90
N ALA A 44 14.87 20.14 20.20
CA ALA A 44 15.91 20.05 19.17
C ALA A 44 15.88 18.71 18.41
N LYS A 45 15.49 17.61 19.06
CA LYS A 45 15.35 16.28 18.46
C LYS A 45 14.08 16.19 17.62
N GLU A 46 13.00 16.83 18.04
CA GLU A 46 11.74 16.92 17.30
C GLU A 46 11.86 17.83 16.07
N GLU A 47 12.61 18.93 16.17
CA GLU A 47 12.87 19.84 15.04
C GLU A 47 13.85 19.23 14.01
N GLN A 48 14.82 18.42 14.46
CA GLN A 48 15.66 17.62 13.57
C GLN A 48 14.87 16.48 12.90
N ALA A 49 13.95 15.84 13.61
CA ALA A 49 13.05 14.83 13.02
C ALA A 49 12.14 15.45 11.96
N LYS A 50 11.55 16.62 12.23
CA LYS A 50 10.74 17.36 11.25
C LYS A 50 11.55 17.78 10.02
N LYS A 51 12.78 18.28 10.20
CA LYS A 51 13.69 18.63 9.09
C LYS A 51 14.14 17.41 8.28
N SER A 52 14.29 16.25 8.90
CA SER A 52 14.61 14.98 8.21
C SER A 52 13.45 14.49 7.36
N VAL A 53 12.22 14.58 7.88
CA VAL A 53 11.00 14.21 7.16
C VAL A 53 10.73 15.16 6.00
N LEU A 54 10.88 16.48 6.20
CA LEU A 54 10.76 17.49 5.14
C LEU A 54 11.78 17.27 4.01
N LYS A 55 13.05 16.98 4.33
CA LYS A 55 14.07 16.66 3.33
C LYS A 55 13.83 15.34 2.59
N GLN A 56 13.17 14.38 3.23
CA GLN A 56 12.73 13.16 2.55
C GLN A 56 11.58 13.47 1.60
N ILE A 57 10.60 14.28 2.00
CA ILE A 57 9.45 14.70 1.17
C ILE A 57 9.91 15.51 -0.05
N GLU A 58 10.84 16.46 0.12
CA GLU A 58 11.42 17.23 -0.99
C GLU A 58 12.18 16.34 -2.00
N LYS A 59 12.76 15.22 -1.55
CA LYS A 59 13.40 14.24 -2.44
C LYS A 59 12.41 13.45 -3.30
N PHE A 60 11.12 13.47 -2.95
CA PHE A 60 10.02 12.84 -3.68
C PHE A 60 9.18 13.84 -4.48
N GLU A 61 9.67 15.05 -4.76
CA GLU A 61 9.01 15.94 -5.71
C GLU A 61 8.93 15.27 -7.08
N ILE A 62 7.74 14.74 -7.39
CA ILE A 62 7.37 14.29 -8.73
C ILE A 62 7.42 15.54 -9.60
N LYS A 63 8.47 15.69 -10.40
CA LYS A 63 8.53 16.78 -11.38
C LYS A 63 7.29 16.69 -12.27
N PRO A 64 6.54 17.78 -12.43
CA PRO A 64 5.40 17.77 -13.32
C PRO A 64 5.90 17.49 -14.75
N LEU A 65 5.26 16.55 -15.42
CA LEU A 65 5.58 16.25 -16.81
C LEU A 65 5.45 17.49 -17.70
N SER A 66 6.33 17.56 -18.69
CA SER A 66 6.25 18.57 -19.74
C SER A 66 4.96 18.41 -20.57
N ALA A 67 4.57 19.46 -21.29
CA ALA A 67 3.41 19.40 -22.16
C ALA A 67 3.57 18.35 -23.28
N GLU A 68 4.79 18.21 -23.81
CA GLU A 68 5.13 17.22 -24.85
C GLU A 68 5.03 15.80 -24.31
N GLU A 69 5.60 15.53 -23.12
CA GLU A 69 5.53 14.22 -22.47
C GLU A 69 4.08 13.82 -22.16
N ARG A 70 3.25 14.78 -21.72
CA ARG A 70 1.81 14.54 -21.49
C ARG A 70 1.08 14.18 -22.78
N ILE A 71 1.42 14.82 -23.91
CA ILE A 71 0.82 14.51 -25.22
C ILE A 71 1.22 13.11 -25.67
N GLU A 72 2.48 12.73 -25.54
CA GLU A 72 2.96 11.38 -25.86
C GLU A 72 2.28 10.32 -24.98
N ARG A 73 2.20 10.56 -23.66
CA ARG A 73 1.49 9.66 -22.73
C ARG A 73 0.01 9.53 -23.07
N MET A 74 -0.65 10.61 -23.48
CA MET A 74 -2.04 10.55 -23.95
C MET A 74 -2.19 9.65 -25.17
N GLN A 75 -1.27 9.72 -26.14
CA GLN A 75 -1.29 8.85 -27.33
C GLN A 75 -1.09 7.38 -26.96
N HIS A 76 -0.17 7.08 -26.03
CA HIS A 76 0.01 5.74 -25.49
C HIS A 76 -1.24 5.22 -24.79
N PHE A 77 -1.85 6.05 -23.94
CA PHE A 77 -3.10 5.72 -23.26
C PHE A 77 -4.24 5.44 -24.24
N GLU A 78 -4.33 6.21 -25.32
CA GLU A 78 -5.32 5.98 -26.38
C GLU A 78 -5.13 4.60 -27.04
N ALA A 79 -3.89 4.20 -27.31
CA ALA A 79 -3.59 2.88 -27.86
C ALA A 79 -3.98 1.74 -26.89
N LEU A 80 -3.67 1.88 -25.60
CA LEU A 80 -4.08 0.93 -24.56
C LEU A 80 -5.60 0.83 -24.44
N SER A 81 -6.28 1.97 -24.45
CA SER A 81 -7.75 2.05 -24.39
C SER A 81 -8.41 1.37 -25.59
N LYS A 82 -7.87 1.58 -26.80
CA LYS A 82 -8.33 0.90 -28.02
C LYS A 82 -8.15 -0.61 -27.92
N ARG A 83 -6.99 -1.07 -27.43
CA ARG A 83 -6.70 -2.51 -27.23
C ARG A 83 -7.69 -3.14 -26.25
N TYR A 84 -7.89 -2.52 -25.08
CA TYR A 84 -8.85 -3.01 -24.07
C TYR A 84 -10.27 -3.07 -24.63
N THR A 85 -10.72 -2.02 -25.33
CA THR A 85 -12.06 -1.97 -25.93
C THR A 85 -12.25 -3.07 -26.98
N ALA A 86 -11.25 -3.29 -27.85
CA ALA A 86 -11.30 -4.34 -28.85
C ALA A 86 -11.40 -5.74 -28.23
N LEU A 87 -10.58 -6.02 -27.20
CA LEU A 87 -10.64 -7.29 -26.46
C LEU A 87 -11.99 -7.47 -25.76
N LYS A 88 -12.55 -6.40 -25.20
CA LYS A 88 -13.85 -6.44 -24.51
C LYS A 88 -14.98 -6.78 -25.46
N THR A 89 -14.96 -6.21 -26.65
CA THR A 89 -15.91 -6.56 -27.72
C THR A 89 -15.79 -8.02 -28.09
N LYS A 90 -14.57 -8.55 -28.30
CA LYS A 90 -14.37 -9.97 -28.63
C LYS A 90 -14.79 -10.93 -27.53
N ALA A 91 -14.57 -10.58 -26.27
CA ALA A 91 -15.08 -11.36 -25.14
C ALA A 91 -16.61 -11.39 -25.11
N ASN A 92 -17.28 -10.28 -25.43
CA ASN A 92 -18.73 -10.23 -25.55
C ASN A 92 -19.25 -11.05 -26.75
N ASP A 93 -18.57 -11.00 -27.89
CA ASP A 93 -18.89 -11.82 -29.07
C ASP A 93 -18.81 -13.32 -28.70
N LEU A 94 -17.74 -13.75 -28.02
CA LEU A 94 -17.57 -15.13 -27.58
C LEU A 94 -18.64 -15.56 -26.56
N LYS A 95 -18.99 -14.66 -25.63
CA LYS A 95 -20.08 -14.91 -24.67
C LYS A 95 -21.42 -15.08 -25.37
N THR A 96 -21.68 -14.27 -26.39
CA THR A 96 -22.90 -14.35 -27.21
C THR A 96 -22.94 -15.63 -28.02
N PHE A 97 -21.80 -16.03 -28.59
CA PHE A 97 -21.65 -17.33 -29.27
C PHE A 97 -21.98 -18.49 -28.32
N GLY A 98 -21.47 -18.47 -27.09
CA GLY A 98 -21.80 -19.50 -26.09
C GLY A 98 -23.27 -19.52 -25.69
N ALA A 99 -23.91 -18.36 -25.53
CA ALA A 99 -25.32 -18.24 -25.14
C ALA A 99 -26.30 -18.68 -26.24
N GLY A 100 -25.94 -18.47 -27.52
CA GLY A 100 -26.75 -18.85 -28.67
C GLY A 100 -26.48 -20.26 -29.22
N ASN A 101 -25.53 -21.00 -28.64
CA ASN A 101 -25.11 -22.30 -29.13
C ASN A 101 -26.08 -23.41 -28.68
N ASP A 102 -26.86 -23.94 -29.62
CA ASP A 102 -27.76 -25.09 -29.42
C ASP A 102 -27.08 -26.46 -29.59
N SER A 103 -25.74 -26.51 -29.62
CA SER A 103 -24.89 -27.70 -29.85
C SER A 103 -25.08 -28.41 -31.19
N ILE A 104 -26.06 -28.00 -32.00
CA ILE A 104 -26.46 -28.67 -33.24
C ILE A 104 -26.05 -27.84 -34.46
N SER A 105 -26.15 -26.51 -34.40
CA SER A 105 -25.91 -25.62 -35.54
C SER A 105 -24.56 -24.89 -35.51
N SER A 106 -23.84 -24.97 -34.39
CA SER A 106 -22.61 -24.21 -34.20
C SER A 106 -21.44 -24.77 -35.00
N LYS A 107 -20.69 -23.84 -35.61
CA LYS A 107 -19.44 -24.15 -36.30
C LYS A 107 -18.38 -23.08 -36.00
N ILE A 108 -17.13 -23.50 -35.92
CA ILE A 108 -15.97 -22.61 -35.85
C ILE A 108 -15.20 -22.79 -37.16
N THR A 109 -14.90 -21.68 -37.85
CA THR A 109 -14.11 -21.68 -39.08
C THR A 109 -12.82 -20.91 -38.85
N PHE A 110 -11.69 -21.58 -39.07
CA PHE A 110 -10.37 -20.98 -39.11
C PHE A 110 -10.04 -20.60 -40.55
N ILE A 111 -9.72 -19.34 -40.77
CA ILE A 111 -9.34 -18.81 -42.09
C ILE A 111 -7.91 -18.31 -41.98
N ASN A 112 -7.01 -18.82 -42.82
CA ASN A 112 -5.63 -18.33 -42.86
C ASN A 112 -5.46 -17.21 -43.91
N GLN A 113 -4.27 -16.60 -43.95
CA GLN A 113 -3.95 -15.52 -44.91
C GLN A 113 -3.96 -15.98 -46.38
N GLN A 114 -3.85 -17.28 -46.63
CA GLN A 114 -3.90 -17.88 -47.98
C GLN A 114 -5.33 -18.20 -48.42
N GLY A 115 -6.33 -17.90 -47.58
CA GLY A 115 -7.75 -18.20 -47.83
C GLY A 115 -8.12 -19.66 -47.62
N PHE A 116 -7.26 -20.46 -46.99
CA PHE A 116 -7.63 -21.82 -46.59
C PHE A 116 -8.57 -21.77 -45.40
N GLU A 117 -9.68 -22.50 -45.52
CA GLU A 117 -10.71 -22.60 -44.49
C GLU A 117 -10.72 -24.00 -43.87
N PHE A 118 -10.64 -24.06 -42.54
CA PHE A 118 -10.82 -25.28 -41.77
C PHE A 118 -12.01 -25.10 -40.82
N THR A 119 -13.05 -25.93 -40.99
CA THR A 119 -14.30 -25.82 -40.22
C THR A 119 -14.48 -26.98 -39.26
N VAL A 120 -14.84 -26.66 -38.02
CA VAL A 120 -15.16 -27.61 -36.95
C VAL A 120 -16.64 -27.49 -36.58
N GLN A 121 -17.36 -28.61 -36.59
CA GLN A 121 -18.79 -28.70 -36.19
C GLN A 121 -19.02 -29.62 -34.99
N ASN A 122 -17.99 -30.32 -34.50
CA ASN A 122 -18.12 -31.21 -33.36
C ASN A 122 -18.29 -30.38 -32.07
N SER A 123 -19.41 -30.58 -31.37
CA SER A 123 -19.77 -29.82 -30.16
C SER A 123 -18.74 -29.93 -29.04
N ASN A 124 -18.13 -31.09 -28.82
CA ASN A 124 -17.09 -31.28 -27.79
C ASN A 124 -15.81 -30.50 -28.13
N VAL A 125 -15.42 -30.52 -29.40
CA VAL A 125 -14.26 -29.75 -29.88
C VAL A 125 -14.55 -28.25 -29.78
N ILE A 126 -15.72 -27.80 -30.20
CA ILE A 126 -16.16 -26.40 -30.08
C ILE A 126 -16.15 -25.95 -28.62
N ALA A 127 -16.69 -26.75 -27.69
CA ALA A 127 -16.69 -26.41 -26.27
C ALA A 127 -15.27 -26.26 -25.71
N THR A 128 -14.34 -27.13 -26.12
CA THR A 128 -12.93 -27.06 -25.73
C THR A 128 -12.26 -25.79 -26.27
N LEU A 129 -12.49 -25.46 -27.54
CA LEU A 129 -11.96 -24.26 -28.17
C LEU A 129 -12.52 -22.98 -27.54
N VAL A 130 -13.83 -22.92 -27.29
CA VAL A 130 -14.48 -21.78 -26.63
C VAL A 130 -13.92 -21.59 -25.22
N LYS A 131 -13.75 -22.69 -24.46
CA LYS A 131 -13.18 -22.63 -23.11
C LYS A 131 -11.75 -22.08 -23.13
N ALA A 132 -10.90 -22.59 -24.03
CA ALA A 132 -9.54 -22.10 -24.18
C ALA A 132 -9.50 -20.61 -24.57
N ALA A 133 -10.31 -20.21 -25.55
CA ALA A 133 -10.42 -18.81 -25.99
C ALA A 133 -10.94 -17.89 -24.87
N THR A 134 -11.86 -18.37 -24.03
CA THR A 134 -12.41 -17.60 -22.90
C THR A 134 -11.31 -17.31 -21.86
N ILE A 135 -10.57 -18.35 -21.45
CA ILE A 135 -9.48 -18.20 -20.46
C ILE A 135 -8.41 -17.22 -20.97
N GLU A 136 -8.04 -17.34 -22.25
CA GLU A 136 -7.01 -16.47 -22.84
C GLU A 136 -7.50 -15.02 -22.93
N LEU A 137 -8.75 -14.80 -23.38
CA LEU A 137 -9.33 -13.46 -23.44
C LEU A 137 -9.50 -12.83 -22.05
N GLU A 138 -9.88 -13.60 -21.03
CA GLU A 138 -9.99 -13.12 -19.66
C GLU A 138 -8.63 -12.68 -19.11
N THR A 139 -7.58 -13.45 -19.38
CA THR A 139 -6.20 -13.11 -18.98
C THR A 139 -5.76 -11.82 -19.66
N LEU A 140 -5.89 -11.72 -20.98
CA LEU A 140 -5.53 -10.52 -21.74
C LEU A 140 -6.37 -9.30 -21.31
N LEU A 141 -7.64 -9.48 -20.97
CA LEU A 141 -8.50 -8.41 -20.46
C LEU A 141 -8.05 -7.95 -19.08
N ALA A 142 -7.67 -8.87 -18.19
CA ALA A 142 -7.17 -8.51 -16.87
C ALA A 142 -5.87 -7.70 -16.98
N ASP A 143 -4.94 -8.14 -17.82
CA ASP A 143 -3.66 -7.45 -18.06
C ASP A 143 -3.89 -6.05 -18.62
N THR A 144 -4.65 -5.94 -19.72
CA THR A 144 -4.90 -4.65 -20.38
C THR A 144 -5.76 -3.72 -19.53
N LYS A 145 -6.69 -4.25 -18.73
CA LYS A 145 -7.44 -3.46 -17.76
C LYS A 145 -6.50 -2.86 -16.71
N ASN A 146 -5.60 -3.66 -16.16
CA ASN A 146 -4.64 -3.18 -15.17
C ASN A 146 -3.67 -2.15 -15.78
N GLU A 147 -3.21 -2.36 -17.02
CA GLU A 147 -2.39 -1.38 -17.76
C GLU A 147 -3.12 -0.03 -17.88
N VAL A 148 -4.42 -0.04 -18.19
CA VAL A 148 -5.23 1.19 -18.32
C VAL A 148 -5.50 1.84 -16.96
N GLU A 149 -5.81 1.05 -15.93
CA GLU A 149 -6.14 1.56 -14.58
C GLU A 149 -4.92 2.14 -13.85
N THR A 150 -3.72 1.63 -14.13
CA THR A 150 -2.48 2.07 -13.50
C THR A 150 -1.72 3.14 -14.30
N PHE A 151 -2.22 3.52 -15.48
CA PHE A 151 -1.54 4.48 -16.35
C PHE A 151 -1.65 5.91 -15.82
N GLU A 152 -0.50 6.57 -15.64
CA GLU A 152 -0.40 7.96 -15.21
C GLU A 152 -0.05 8.89 -16.38
N ILE A 153 -0.89 9.90 -16.63
CA ILE A 153 -0.72 10.91 -17.69
C ILE A 153 0.04 12.13 -17.16
#